data_AF-A0A7K5JAG6-F1
#
_entry.id   AF-A0A7K5JAG6-F1
#
_cell.length_a   1.000
_cell.length_b   1.000
_cell.length_c   1.000
_cell.angle_alpha   90.00
_cell.angle_beta   90.00
_cell.angle_gamma   90.00
#
_symmetry.space_group_name_H-M   'P 1'
#
loop_
_entity.id
_entity.type
_entity.pdbx_description
1 polymer ?
#
loop_
_entity_poly.entity_id
_entity_poly.type
_entity_poly.pdbx_seq_one_letter_code
_entity_poly.pdbx_strand_id
1 'polypeptide(L)'
;GRGFAFQRKQKIERQYRKLLKKRRQVPSQEDDQFTDTYPEHLKHLYLAEEEKLKKRCRTPEDSVSSEEKLNKAAEFIFEIMRCHCTVLPPDADENRAKFFLIFSLGEWSVVTQEKFKNKTSNQKAKEEYERIKAEHARKKEEAEKRKQQREEAQRLYKKKKMEAYKILSKKTKKGQPNLNLQVEFLLQKIQQNT
;
A
#
# COMPACT_ATOMS: atom_id res chain seq x y z
N GLY A 1 -22.73 28.67 -54.33
CA GLY A 1 -21.56 27.91 -53.84
C GLY A 1 -21.76 27.51 -52.39
N ARG A 2 -21.28 26.33 -51.95
CA ARG A 2 -21.42 25.92 -50.54
C ARG A 2 -20.38 26.68 -49.69
N GLY A 3 -20.85 27.48 -48.73
CA GLY A 3 -20.05 28.44 -47.97
C GLY A 3 -18.96 27.82 -47.07
N PHE A 4 -18.19 28.68 -46.39
CA PHE A 4 -17.00 28.30 -45.62
C PHE A 4 -17.25 27.20 -44.56
N ALA A 5 -18.38 27.27 -43.86
CA ALA A 5 -18.77 26.27 -42.86
C ALA A 5 -18.91 24.86 -43.46
N PHE A 6 -19.45 24.75 -44.68
CA PHE A 6 -19.60 23.48 -45.37
C PHE A 6 -18.26 22.91 -45.81
N GLN A 7 -17.36 23.74 -46.33
CA GLN A 7 -16.00 23.32 -46.71
C GLN A 7 -15.21 22.83 -45.48
N ARG A 8 -15.35 23.53 -44.35
CA ARG A 8 -14.71 23.15 -43.08
C ARG A 8 -15.24 21.81 -42.55
N LYS A 9 -16.57 21.59 -42.62
CA LYS A 9 -17.20 20.30 -42.28
C LYS A 9 -16.66 19.16 -43.13
N GLN A 10 -16.58 19.35 -44.45
CA GLN A 10 -16.01 18.35 -45.35
C GLN A 10 -14.53 18.06 -45.06
N LYS A 11 -13.75 19.10 -44.71
CA LYS A 11 -12.33 18.93 -44.35
C LYS A 11 -12.18 18.08 -43.09
N ILE A 12 -12.97 18.35 -42.06
CA ILE A 12 -12.99 17.58 -40.81
C ILE A 12 -13.38 16.12 -41.08
N GLU A 13 -14.43 15.90 -41.87
CA GLU A 13 -14.93 14.57 -42.21
C GLU A 13 -13.88 13.75 -42.99
N ARG A 14 -13.15 14.37 -43.93
CA ARG A 14 -12.05 13.72 -44.64
C ARG A 14 -10.90 13.35 -43.69
N GLN A 15 -10.53 14.23 -42.76
CA GLN A 15 -9.49 13.94 -41.77
C GLN A 15 -9.90 12.76 -40.87
N TYR A 16 -11.15 12.73 -40.40
CA TYR A 16 -11.68 11.64 -39.59
C TYR A 16 -11.65 10.29 -40.33
N ARG A 17 -12.12 10.26 -41.58
CA ARG A 17 -12.04 9.06 -42.43
C ARG A 17 -10.61 8.60 -42.67
N LYS A 18 -9.66 9.53 -42.79
CA LYS A 18 -8.22 9.23 -42.95
C LYS A 18 -7.65 8.56 -41.70
N LEU A 19 -8.03 9.03 -40.50
CA LEU A 19 -7.63 8.41 -39.23
C LEU A 19 -8.19 6.99 -39.09
N LEU A 20 -9.47 6.79 -39.44
CA LEU A 20 -10.09 5.46 -39.43
C LEU A 20 -9.41 4.48 -40.40
N LYS A 21 -9.01 4.95 -41.58
CA LYS A 21 -8.26 4.13 -42.55
C LYS A 21 -6.86 3.79 -42.05
N LYS A 22 -6.14 4.73 -41.41
CA LYS A 22 -4.83 4.45 -40.80
C LYS A 22 -4.92 3.40 -39.70
N ARG A 23 -5.95 3.45 -38.85
CA ARG A 23 -6.17 2.43 -37.80
C ARG A 23 -6.44 1.05 -38.39
N ARG A 24 -7.16 0.96 -39.51
CA ARG A 24 -7.48 -0.31 -40.20
C ARG A 24 -6.34 -0.85 -41.09
N GLN A 25 -5.38 0.00 -41.48
CA GLN A 25 -4.22 -0.40 -42.28
C GLN A 25 -2.99 -0.79 -41.45
N VAL A 26 -3.07 -0.72 -40.12
CA VAL A 26 -2.17 -1.53 -39.29
C VAL A 26 -2.47 -2.97 -39.67
N PRO A 27 -1.50 -3.75 -40.17
CA PRO A 27 -1.71 -5.18 -40.38
C PRO A 27 -2.24 -5.72 -39.06
N SER A 28 -3.41 -6.35 -39.07
CA SER A 28 -3.76 -7.30 -38.01
C SER A 28 -2.53 -8.19 -37.90
N GLN A 29 -1.73 -7.97 -36.85
CA GLN A 29 -0.74 -8.95 -36.48
C GLN A 29 -1.53 -10.26 -36.41
N GLU A 30 -1.05 -11.20 -37.21
CA GLU A 30 -1.41 -12.59 -37.20
C GLU A 30 -1.80 -13.00 -35.79
N ASP A 31 -2.86 -13.78 -35.69
CA ASP A 31 -3.45 -14.26 -34.46
C ASP A 31 -2.40 -14.85 -33.50
N ASP A 32 -1.73 -13.99 -32.73
CA ASP A 32 -1.39 -14.28 -31.36
C ASP A 32 -2.75 -14.32 -30.67
N GLN A 33 -3.40 -15.47 -30.79
CA GLN A 33 -4.57 -15.84 -30.03
C GLN A 33 -4.13 -15.97 -28.57
N PHE A 34 -3.77 -14.83 -27.97
CA PHE A 34 -3.79 -14.63 -26.54
C PHE A 34 -5.28 -14.63 -26.18
N THR A 35 -5.83 -15.84 -26.11
CA THR A 35 -7.00 -16.06 -25.30
C THR A 35 -6.59 -15.61 -23.91
N ASP A 36 -6.99 -14.39 -23.55
CA ASP A 36 -7.09 -13.92 -22.18
C ASP A 36 -8.24 -14.71 -21.50
N THR A 37 -8.24 -16.02 -21.67
CA THR A 37 -8.95 -16.96 -20.82
C THR A 37 -8.16 -16.95 -19.54
N TYR A 38 -8.46 -15.92 -18.75
CA TYR A 38 -7.92 -15.73 -17.43
C TYR A 38 -8.13 -17.03 -16.66
N PRO A 39 -7.08 -17.64 -16.09
CA PRO A 39 -7.22 -18.86 -15.32
C PRO A 39 -8.28 -18.64 -14.24
N GLU A 40 -9.31 -19.48 -14.19
CA GLU A 40 -10.48 -19.31 -13.30
C GLU A 40 -10.06 -19.06 -11.85
N HIS A 41 -8.97 -19.71 -11.43
CA HIS A 41 -8.39 -19.59 -10.10
C HIS A 41 -7.79 -18.21 -9.79
N LEU A 42 -7.68 -17.27 -10.74
CA LEU A 42 -7.17 -15.90 -10.54
C LEU A 42 -8.28 -14.84 -10.53
N LYS A 43 -9.52 -15.22 -10.88
CA LYS A 43 -10.70 -14.33 -10.85
C LYS A 43 -10.89 -13.64 -9.50
N HIS A 44 -10.53 -14.32 -8.41
CA HIS A 44 -10.63 -13.79 -7.05
C HIS A 44 -9.70 -12.59 -6.79
N LEU A 45 -8.52 -12.52 -7.44
CA LEU A 45 -7.61 -11.39 -7.30
C LEU A 45 -8.23 -10.13 -7.90
N TYR A 46 -8.89 -10.28 -9.04
CA TYR A 46 -9.53 -9.19 -9.76
C TYR A 46 -10.78 -8.67 -9.02
N LEU A 47 -11.64 -9.59 -8.54
CA LEU A 47 -12.79 -9.21 -7.71
C LEU A 47 -12.37 -8.53 -6.41
N ALA A 48 -11.26 -8.98 -5.79
CA ALA A 48 -10.71 -8.34 -4.60
C ALA A 48 -10.12 -6.95 -4.89
N GLU A 49 -9.55 -6.72 -6.07
CA GLU A 49 -9.05 -5.42 -6.51
C GLU A 49 -10.20 -4.45 -6.79
N GLU A 50 -11.24 -4.90 -7.51
CA GLU A 50 -12.45 -4.11 -7.78
C GLU A 50 -13.18 -3.70 -6.49
N GLU A 51 -13.33 -4.62 -5.53
CA GLU A 51 -13.94 -4.30 -4.24
C GLU A 51 -13.13 -3.27 -3.43
N LYS A 52 -11.80 -3.38 -3.43
CA LYS A 52 -10.93 -2.42 -2.74
C LYS A 52 -11.01 -1.04 -3.37
N LEU A 53 -11.03 -0.96 -4.70
CA LEU A 53 -11.19 0.30 -5.43
C LEU A 53 -12.57 0.92 -5.16
N LYS A 54 -13.63 0.12 -5.14
CA LYS A 54 -15.00 0.58 -4.85
C LYS A 54 -15.13 1.08 -3.42
N LYS A 55 -14.55 0.40 -2.42
CA LYS A 55 -14.55 0.81 -1.01
C LYS A 55 -13.74 2.11 -0.79
N ARG A 56 -12.64 2.29 -1.53
CA ARG A 56 -11.82 3.52 -1.49
C ARG A 56 -12.52 4.75 -2.06
N CYS A 57 -13.45 4.56 -3.00
CA CYS A 57 -14.22 5.67 -3.58
C CYS A 57 -15.52 6.00 -2.82
N ARG A 58 -15.88 5.25 -1.77
CA ARG A 58 -17.17 5.38 -1.06
C ARG A 58 -17.07 5.90 0.38
N THR A 59 -15.89 6.26 0.85
CA THR A 59 -15.67 6.74 2.23
C THR A 59 -15.35 8.23 2.25
N PRO A 60 -16.30 9.08 2.66
CA PRO A 60 -16.04 10.37 3.28
C PRO A 60 -16.11 10.20 4.80
N GLU A 61 -15.04 9.71 5.44
CA GLU A 61 -15.02 9.45 6.90
C GLU A 61 -13.64 9.79 7.53
N ASP A 62 -13.00 10.88 7.09
CA ASP A 62 -11.72 11.35 7.67
C ASP A 62 -11.86 12.67 8.45
N SER A 63 -13.07 13.21 8.61
CA SER A 63 -13.31 14.48 9.32
C SER A 63 -13.24 14.38 10.85
N VAL A 64 -13.25 13.16 11.43
CA VAL A 64 -13.43 12.99 12.88
C VAL A 64 -12.11 13.04 13.68
N SER A 65 -10.94 12.83 13.05
CA SER A 65 -9.66 12.72 13.80
C SER A 65 -9.06 14.07 14.25
N SER A 66 -9.44 15.18 13.62
CA SER A 66 -8.84 16.50 13.89
C SER A 66 -9.51 17.26 15.05
N GLU A 67 -10.80 17.03 15.29
CA GLU A 67 -11.56 17.73 16.33
C GLU A 67 -11.17 17.26 17.74
N GLU A 68 -10.89 15.96 17.91
CA GLU A 68 -10.54 15.37 19.21
C GLU A 68 -9.19 15.88 19.76
N LYS A 69 -8.25 16.23 18.88
CA LYS A 69 -6.93 16.77 19.25
C LYS A 69 -6.99 18.23 19.71
N LEU A 70 -7.93 19.01 19.16
CA LEU A 70 -8.16 20.39 19.56
C LEU A 70 -8.89 20.47 20.90
N ASN A 71 -9.83 19.55 21.15
CA ASN A 71 -10.56 19.48 22.42
C ASN A 71 -9.65 19.12 23.61
N LYS A 72 -8.70 18.19 23.43
CA LYS A 72 -7.70 17.86 24.46
C LYS A 72 -6.77 19.02 24.80
N ALA A 73 -6.39 19.83 23.82
CA ALA A 73 -5.56 21.01 24.04
C ALA A 73 -6.34 22.13 24.75
N ALA A 74 -7.62 22.29 24.42
CA ALA A 74 -8.50 23.25 25.08
C ALA A 74 -8.75 22.90 26.56
N GLU A 75 -8.95 21.63 26.88
CA GLU A 75 -9.11 21.19 28.28
C GLU A 75 -7.83 21.39 29.10
N PHE A 76 -6.65 21.15 28.51
CA PHE A 76 -5.37 21.35 29.21
C PHE A 76 -5.11 22.84 29.52
N ILE A 77 -5.49 23.74 28.61
CA ILE A 77 -5.42 25.19 28.83
C ILE A 77 -6.42 25.63 29.92
N PHE A 78 -7.61 25.04 29.92
CA PHE A 78 -8.64 25.33 30.94
C PHE A 78 -8.20 24.88 32.34
N GLU A 79 -7.51 23.73 32.43
CA GLU A 79 -6.95 23.19 33.68
C GLU A 79 -5.83 24.09 34.24
N ILE A 80 -4.94 24.59 33.38
CA ILE A 80 -3.89 25.56 33.76
C ILE A 80 -4.51 26.87 34.26
N MET A 81 -5.57 27.35 33.60
CA MET A 81 -6.26 28.58 34.00
C MET A 81 -7.03 28.41 35.32
N ARG A 82 -7.55 27.21 35.60
CA ARG A 82 -8.24 26.88 36.85
C ARG A 82 -7.29 26.80 38.05
N CYS A 83 -6.05 26.34 37.83
CA CYS A 83 -5.04 26.21 38.86
C CYS A 83 -4.53 27.56 39.41
N HIS A 84 -4.69 28.64 38.64
CA HIS A 84 -4.17 29.97 38.98
C HIS A 84 -5.06 30.80 39.93
N CYS A 85 -6.25 30.31 40.32
CA CYS A 85 -7.21 31.06 41.15
C CYS A 85 -7.21 30.69 42.65
N THR A 86 -6.41 29.72 43.10
CA THR A 86 -6.37 29.33 44.53
C THR A 86 -5.18 29.87 45.33
N VAL A 87 -4.24 30.59 44.69
CA VAL A 87 -3.00 31.07 45.34
C VAL A 87 -2.77 32.58 45.09
N LEU A 88 -3.82 33.40 45.12
CA LEU A 88 -3.65 34.86 45.14
C LEU A 88 -3.75 35.36 46.59
N PRO A 89 -2.63 35.66 47.28
CA PRO A 89 -2.67 36.46 48.50
C PRO A 89 -3.18 37.87 48.18
N PRO A 90 -4.03 38.48 49.04
CA PRO A 90 -4.83 39.65 48.69
C PRO A 90 -4.07 40.98 48.54
N ASP A 91 -2.74 41.02 48.63
CA ASP A 91 -1.97 42.27 48.73
C ASP A 91 -0.87 42.43 47.67
N ALA A 92 -1.11 41.99 46.42
CA ALA A 92 -0.14 42.17 45.34
C ALA A 92 -0.61 43.24 44.32
N ASP A 93 0.22 44.27 44.16
CA ASP A 93 0.13 45.31 43.12
C ASP A 93 -0.06 44.68 41.72
N GLU A 94 -1.00 45.25 40.96
CA GLU A 94 -1.39 44.83 39.59
C GLU A 94 -0.18 44.58 38.68
N ASN A 95 0.91 45.32 38.90
CA ASN A 95 2.10 45.26 38.07
C ASN A 95 2.92 43.97 38.28
N ARG A 96 2.87 43.36 39.47
CA ARG A 96 3.62 42.12 39.77
C ARG A 96 2.91 40.86 39.25
N ALA A 97 1.57 40.85 39.28
CA ALA A 97 0.76 39.81 38.67
C ALA A 97 0.89 39.83 37.13
N LYS A 98 0.88 41.02 36.53
CA LYS A 98 1.15 41.22 35.09
C LYS A 98 2.58 40.76 34.71
N PHE A 99 3.57 41.01 35.56
CA PHE A 99 4.97 40.62 35.30
C PHE A 99 5.17 39.10 35.33
N PHE A 100 4.54 38.39 36.26
CA PHE A 100 4.65 36.93 36.35
C PHE A 100 3.94 36.23 35.17
N LEU A 101 2.78 36.75 34.75
CA LEU A 101 2.06 36.26 33.56
C LEU A 101 2.91 36.46 32.28
N ILE A 102 3.53 37.63 32.14
CA ILE A 102 4.41 37.95 30.99
C ILE A 102 5.68 37.11 31.01
N PHE A 103 6.26 36.82 32.19
CA PHE A 103 7.47 36.00 32.32
C PHE A 103 7.21 34.53 31.95
N SER A 104 6.10 33.94 32.41
CA SER A 104 5.71 32.57 32.02
C SER A 104 5.28 32.45 30.55
N LEU A 105 4.68 33.49 29.96
CA LEU A 105 4.40 33.56 28.52
C LEU A 105 5.68 33.79 27.69
N GLY A 106 6.67 34.50 28.24
CA GLY A 106 7.95 34.79 27.62
C GLY A 106 8.83 33.56 27.46
N GLU A 107 8.95 32.72 28.49
CA GLU A 107 9.73 31.48 28.42
C GLU A 107 9.09 30.40 27.53
N TRP A 108 7.75 30.36 27.43
CA TRP A 108 7.06 29.48 26.47
C TRP A 108 7.31 29.88 25.01
N SER A 109 7.49 31.18 24.75
CA SER A 109 7.60 31.71 23.39
C SER A 109 8.93 31.37 22.69
N VAL A 110 10.02 31.18 23.45
CA VAL A 110 11.35 30.84 22.88
C VAL A 110 11.45 29.36 22.50
N VAL A 111 10.72 28.47 23.18
CA VAL A 111 10.66 27.03 22.83
C VAL A 111 9.69 26.73 21.69
N THR A 112 8.85 27.69 21.25
CA THR A 112 7.79 27.40 20.26
C THR A 112 7.71 28.33 19.06
N GLN A 113 8.72 29.16 18.78
CA GLN A 113 8.73 30.04 17.60
C GLN A 113 9.68 29.66 16.47
N GLU A 114 10.06 28.38 16.34
CA GLU A 114 10.48 27.89 15.03
C GLU A 114 9.22 27.84 14.16
N LYS A 115 9.09 28.83 13.27
CA LYS A 115 7.92 29.07 12.42
C LYS A 115 7.57 27.78 11.67
N PHE A 116 6.67 26.98 12.24
CA PHE A 116 5.86 26.02 11.52
C PHE A 116 5.02 26.82 10.53
N LYS A 117 5.63 27.29 9.44
CA LYS A 117 4.91 27.77 8.28
C LYS A 117 4.06 26.59 7.86
N ASN A 118 2.76 26.69 8.14
CA ASN A 118 1.81 25.66 7.78
C ASN A 118 2.00 25.37 6.29
N LYS A 119 2.47 24.16 5.97
CA LYS A 119 2.67 23.74 4.59
C LYS A 119 1.37 23.99 3.83
N THR A 120 1.46 24.60 2.65
CA THR A 120 0.26 24.76 1.82
C THR A 120 -0.29 23.38 1.49
N SER A 121 -1.62 23.27 1.33
CA SER A 121 -2.29 22.00 1.01
C SER A 121 -1.59 21.24 -0.12
N ASN A 122 -1.14 21.96 -1.16
CA ASN A 122 -0.40 21.37 -2.28
C ASN A 122 0.95 20.74 -1.87
N GLN A 123 1.68 21.38 -0.95
CA GLN A 123 2.94 20.83 -0.42
C GLN A 123 2.69 19.59 0.43
N LYS A 124 1.63 19.59 1.26
CA LYS A 124 1.23 18.42 2.05
C LYS A 124 0.87 17.24 1.14
N ALA A 125 0.10 17.49 0.08
CA ALA A 125 -0.28 16.46 -0.89
C ALA A 125 0.94 15.84 -1.60
N LYS A 126 1.96 16.65 -1.92
CA LYS A 126 3.20 16.15 -2.53
C LYS A 126 3.97 15.22 -1.58
N GLU A 127 4.13 15.61 -0.32
CA GLU A 127 4.82 14.80 0.69
C GLU A 127 4.07 13.49 0.98
N GLU A 128 2.74 13.55 1.04
CA GLU A 128 1.90 12.37 1.25
C GLU A 128 1.98 11.40 0.06
N TYR A 129 1.99 11.91 -1.17
CA TYR A 129 2.20 11.09 -2.37
C TYR A 129 3.55 10.36 -2.33
N GLU A 130 4.63 11.05 -1.95
CA GLU A 130 5.96 10.44 -1.83
C GLU A 130 6.02 9.38 -0.73
N ARG A 131 5.34 9.61 0.40
CA ARG A 131 5.22 8.62 1.50
C ARG A 131 4.46 7.36 1.07
N ILE A 132 3.30 7.53 0.44
CA ILE A 132 2.49 6.41 -0.07
C ILE A 132 3.28 5.62 -1.12
N LYS A 133 4.02 6.31 -2.00
CA LYS A 133 4.88 5.67 -3.00
C LYS A 133 5.98 4.83 -2.35
N ALA A 134 6.63 5.34 -1.29
CA ALA A 134 7.64 4.60 -0.55
C ALA A 134 7.05 3.39 0.20
N GLU A 135 5.87 3.53 0.80
CA GLU A 135 5.18 2.42 1.48
C GLU A 135 4.84 1.29 0.49
N HIS A 136 4.29 1.62 -0.67
CA HIS A 136 4.01 0.65 -1.72
C HIS A 136 5.26 -0.06 -2.22
N ALA A 137 6.39 0.66 -2.36
CA ALA A 137 7.66 0.06 -2.74
C ALA A 137 8.13 -0.97 -1.70
N ARG A 138 8.12 -0.61 -0.41
CA ARG A 138 8.48 -1.54 0.68
C ARG A 138 7.56 -2.76 0.73
N LYS A 139 6.25 -2.56 0.56
CA LYS A 139 5.26 -3.65 0.53
C LYS A 139 5.46 -4.58 -0.66
N LYS A 140 5.88 -4.05 -1.81
CA LYS A 140 6.20 -4.85 -3.01
C LYS A 140 7.43 -5.73 -2.76
N GLU A 141 8.50 -5.18 -2.20
CA GLU A 141 9.72 -5.94 -1.86
C GLU A 141 9.44 -7.05 -0.85
N GLU A 142 8.63 -6.78 0.18
CA GLU A 142 8.26 -7.79 1.17
C GLU A 142 7.39 -8.91 0.55
N ALA A 143 6.44 -8.55 -0.32
CA ALA A 143 5.62 -9.51 -1.03
C ALA A 143 6.46 -10.40 -1.97
N GLU A 144 7.49 -9.83 -2.61
CA GLU A 144 8.42 -10.56 -3.45
C GLU A 144 9.27 -11.55 -2.63
N LYS A 145 9.78 -11.15 -1.47
CA LYS A 145 10.49 -12.06 -0.55
C LYS A 145 9.59 -13.21 -0.10
N ARG A 146 8.33 -12.92 0.28
CA ARG A 146 7.34 -13.95 0.64
C ARG A 146 6.96 -14.85 -0.53
N LYS A 147 7.05 -14.36 -1.77
CA LYS A 147 6.86 -15.18 -2.98
C LYS A 147 8.06 -16.12 -3.19
N GLN A 148 9.28 -15.61 -3.12
CA GLN A 148 10.50 -16.40 -3.24
C GLN A 148 10.56 -17.52 -2.20
N GLN A 149 10.31 -17.21 -0.92
CA GLN A 149 10.26 -18.22 0.14
C GLN A 149 9.25 -19.35 -0.14
N ARG A 150 8.06 -19.01 -0.65
CA ARG A 150 7.04 -20.01 -1.02
C ARG A 150 7.50 -20.87 -2.20
N GLU A 151 8.10 -20.28 -3.22
CA GLU A 151 8.62 -21.00 -4.38
C GLU A 151 9.78 -21.93 -4.01
N GLU A 152 10.72 -21.45 -3.20
CA GLU A 152 11.85 -22.24 -2.69
C GLU A 152 11.36 -23.41 -1.83
N ALA A 153 10.42 -23.16 -0.90
CA ALA A 153 9.82 -24.22 -0.09
C ALA A 153 9.12 -25.28 -0.96
N GLN A 154 8.38 -24.86 -2.00
CA GLN A 154 7.74 -25.79 -2.94
C GLN A 154 8.77 -26.58 -3.75
N ARG A 155 9.83 -25.93 -4.24
CA ARG A 155 10.92 -26.60 -4.98
C ARG A 155 11.61 -27.64 -4.11
N LEU A 156 11.92 -27.29 -2.86
CA LEU A 156 12.56 -28.19 -1.91
C LEU A 156 11.65 -29.37 -1.55
N TYR A 157 10.36 -29.13 -1.33
CA TYR A 157 9.38 -30.20 -1.12
C TYR A 157 9.30 -31.14 -2.33
N LYS A 158 9.19 -30.61 -3.55
CA LYS A 158 9.15 -31.41 -4.78
C LYS A 158 10.43 -32.23 -4.96
N LYS A 159 11.60 -31.63 -4.69
CA LYS A 159 12.89 -32.32 -4.76
C LYS A 159 12.95 -33.49 -3.78
N LYS A 160 12.66 -33.25 -2.50
CA LYS A 160 12.60 -34.30 -1.47
C LYS A 160 11.61 -35.41 -1.81
N LYS A 161 10.43 -35.04 -2.33
CA LYS A 161 9.41 -35.99 -2.78
C LYS A 161 9.93 -36.87 -3.93
N MET A 162 10.60 -36.29 -4.91
CA MET A 162 11.18 -37.03 -6.04
C MET A 162 12.32 -37.95 -5.59
N GLU A 163 13.18 -37.51 -4.69
CA GLU A 163 14.27 -38.32 -4.12
C GLU A 163 13.72 -39.52 -3.35
N ALA A 164 12.75 -39.29 -2.46
CA ALA A 164 12.06 -40.36 -1.74
C ALA A 164 11.38 -41.34 -2.70
N TYR A 165 10.67 -40.85 -3.71
CA TYR A 165 10.04 -41.68 -4.72
C TYR A 165 11.06 -42.54 -5.48
N LYS A 166 12.23 -41.99 -5.86
CA LYS A 166 13.30 -42.73 -6.53
C LYS A 166 13.86 -43.87 -5.67
N ILE A 167 13.91 -43.71 -4.35
CA ILE A 167 14.39 -44.76 -3.44
C ILE A 167 13.30 -45.83 -3.28
N LEU A 168 12.08 -45.41 -2.99
CA LEU A 168 10.96 -46.30 -2.69
C LEU A 168 10.45 -47.08 -3.91
N SER A 169 10.56 -46.52 -5.13
CA SER A 169 10.10 -47.16 -6.37
C SER A 169 11.07 -48.17 -6.96
N LYS A 170 12.29 -48.31 -6.41
CA LYS A 170 13.29 -49.27 -6.89
C LYS A 170 12.82 -50.71 -6.65
N LYS A 171 13.01 -51.54 -7.69
CA LYS A 171 12.67 -52.96 -7.70
C LYS A 171 13.89 -53.81 -8.03
N THR A 172 13.88 -55.07 -7.59
CA THR A 172 14.89 -56.06 -7.94
C THR A 172 14.71 -56.54 -9.38
N LYS A 173 15.67 -57.29 -9.93
CA LYS A 173 15.57 -57.85 -11.30
C LYS A 173 14.30 -58.69 -11.52
N LYS A 174 13.74 -59.26 -10.44
CA LYS A 174 12.50 -60.04 -10.43
C LYS A 174 11.23 -59.19 -10.22
N GLY A 175 11.36 -57.86 -10.18
CA GLY A 175 10.24 -56.92 -10.01
C GLY A 175 9.74 -56.74 -8.58
N GLN A 176 10.38 -57.39 -7.60
CA GLN A 176 10.01 -57.26 -6.18
C GLN A 176 10.53 -55.92 -5.61
N PRO A 177 9.84 -55.31 -4.64
CA PRO A 177 10.32 -54.10 -3.97
C PRO A 177 11.65 -54.36 -3.25
N ASN A 178 12.58 -53.40 -3.32
CA ASN A 178 13.86 -53.51 -2.62
C ASN A 178 13.73 -53.05 -1.15
N LEU A 179 13.46 -54.01 -0.26
CA LEU A 179 13.21 -53.75 1.17
C LEU A 179 14.39 -53.08 1.87
N ASN A 180 15.64 -53.43 1.52
CA ASN A 180 16.82 -52.86 2.17
C ASN A 180 16.86 -51.33 2.04
N LEU A 181 16.64 -50.81 0.83
CA LEU A 181 16.60 -49.38 0.56
C LEU A 181 15.43 -48.66 1.27
N GLN A 182 14.29 -49.35 1.42
CA GLN A 182 13.12 -48.79 2.11
C GLN A 182 13.37 -48.69 3.62
N VAL A 183 14.00 -49.71 4.21
CA VAL A 183 14.38 -49.72 5.63
C VAL A 183 15.42 -48.65 5.92
N GLU A 184 16.46 -48.50 5.10
CA GLU A 184 17.46 -47.43 5.24
C GLU A 184 16.82 -46.03 5.23
N PHE A 185 15.90 -45.79 4.28
CA PHE A 185 15.18 -44.51 4.20
C PHE A 185 14.32 -44.24 5.45
N LEU A 186 13.67 -45.28 6.01
CA LEU A 186 12.89 -45.16 7.23
C LEU A 186 13.76 -44.86 8.46
N LEU A 187 14.90 -45.54 8.60
CA LEU A 187 15.85 -45.31 9.68
C LEU A 187 16.38 -43.86 9.64
N GLN A 188 16.72 -43.36 8.46
CA GLN A 188 17.13 -41.97 8.27
C GLN A 188 16.03 -40.99 8.72
N LYS A 189 14.76 -41.29 8.40
CA LYS A 189 13.63 -40.45 8.79
C LYS A 189 13.38 -40.46 10.30
N ILE A 190 13.59 -41.59 10.97
CA ILE A 190 13.50 -41.70 12.42
C ILE A 190 14.58 -40.81 13.06
N GLN A 191 15.85 -40.97 12.64
CA GLN A 191 16.97 -40.18 13.15
C GLN A 191 16.81 -38.67 12.95
N GLN A 192 16.20 -38.23 11.85
CA GLN A 192 15.95 -36.81 11.57
C GLN A 192 14.80 -36.22 12.39
N ASN A 193 13.91 -37.05 12.90
CA ASN A 193 12.78 -36.65 13.74
C ASN A 193 13.05 -36.85 15.24
N THR A 194 14.23 -37.36 15.59
CA THR A 194 14.68 -37.51 16.99
C THR A 194 15.43 -36.24 17.38
#